data_AF-A0A542B788-F1
#
_entry.id   AF-A0A542B788-F1
#
_cell.length_a   1.000
_cell.length_b   1.000
_cell.length_c   1.000
_cell.angle_alpha   90.00
_cell.angle_beta   90.00
_cell.angle_gamma   90.00
#
_symmetry.space_group_name_H-M   'P 1'
#
loop_
_entity.id
_entity.type
_entity.pdbx_description
1 polymer ?
#
loop_
_entity_poly.entity_id
_entity_poly.type
_entity_poly.pdbx_seq_one_letter_code
_entity_poly.pdbx_strand_id
1 'polypeptide(L)' 'MPKGTTMTATANPAKESLRKEQKEQRRAAREHGKDAELNRALKDTFPASDPVAAQTPIKPGAKAKKPA' A
#
# COMPACT_ATOMS: atom_id res chain seq x y z
N MET A 1 -33.57 10.92 45.66
CA MET A 1 -32.92 10.15 44.58
C MET A 1 -32.64 11.09 43.41
N PRO A 2 -31.38 11.39 43.05
CA PRO A 2 -31.12 12.17 41.84
C PRO A 2 -31.26 11.27 40.60
N LYS A 3 -32.08 11.70 39.63
CA LYS A 3 -32.30 11.03 38.35
C LYS A 3 -31.10 11.28 37.43
N GLY A 4 -30.57 10.20 36.84
CA GLY A 4 -29.39 10.24 35.96
C GLY A 4 -29.64 11.02 34.68
N THR A 5 -28.73 11.96 34.39
CA THR A 5 -28.70 12.76 33.17
C THR A 5 -28.22 11.90 32.00
N THR A 6 -29.08 11.70 31.00
CA THR A 6 -28.75 11.01 29.76
C THR A 6 -27.86 11.88 28.86
N MET A 7 -26.69 11.35 28.55
CA MET A 7 -25.68 11.87 27.62
C MET A 7 -26.28 12.22 26.26
N THR A 8 -26.34 13.52 25.91
CA THR A 8 -26.61 13.94 24.53
C THR A 8 -25.38 13.62 23.68
N ALA A 9 -25.45 12.55 22.89
CA ALA A 9 -24.45 12.24 21.88
C ALA A 9 -24.47 13.34 20.81
N THR A 10 -23.63 14.36 20.99
CA THR A 10 -23.38 15.43 20.01
C THR A 10 -23.01 14.79 18.67
N ALA A 11 -23.83 15.05 17.65
CA ALA A 11 -23.53 14.81 16.25
C ALA A 11 -22.37 15.73 15.82
N ASN A 12 -21.17 15.37 16.25
CA ASN A 12 -19.95 16.10 15.93
C ASN A 12 -19.39 15.54 14.61
N PRO A 13 -19.21 16.35 13.55
CA PRO A 13 -18.66 15.89 12.28
C PRO A 13 -17.30 15.19 12.42
N ALA A 14 -16.47 15.60 13.39
CA ALA A 14 -15.20 14.95 13.66
C ALA A 14 -15.35 13.50 14.16
N LYS A 15 -16.41 13.20 14.93
CA LYS A 15 -16.70 11.84 15.39
C LYS A 15 -17.18 10.94 14.25
N GLU A 16 -17.95 11.50 13.32
CA GLU A 16 -18.40 10.79 12.12
C GLU A 16 -17.22 10.47 11.18
N SER A 17 -16.31 11.44 10.97
CA SER A 17 -15.08 11.20 10.20
C SER A 17 -14.20 10.12 10.82
N LEU A 18 -13.98 10.19 12.14
CA LEU A 18 -13.19 9.19 12.86
C LEU A 18 -13.80 7.78 12.73
N ARG A 19 -15.13 7.66 12.80
CA ARG A 19 -15.82 6.38 12.60
C ARG A 19 -15.66 5.84 11.18
N LYS A 20 -15.72 6.71 10.17
CA LYS A 20 -15.50 6.32 8.77
C LYS A 20 -14.08 5.79 8.57
N GLU A 21 -13.08 6.51 9.03
CA GLU A 21 -11.67 6.12 8.92
C GLU A 21 -11.40 4.77 9.62
N GLN A 22 -11.88 4.61 10.87
CA GLN A 22 -11.74 3.34 11.59
C GLN A 22 -12.45 2.17 10.88
N LYS A 23 -13.59 2.43 10.24
CA LYS A 23 -14.30 1.41 9.46
C LYS A 23 -13.49 0.99 8.23
N GLU A 24 -12.87 1.95 7.56
CA GLU A 24 -12.02 1.73 6.40
C GLU A 24 -10.74 0.96 6.76
N GLN A 25 -10.07 1.33 7.86
CA GLN A 25 -8.92 0.58 8.40
C GLN A 25 -9.29 -0.88 8.72
N ARG A 26 -10.43 -1.11 9.39
CA ARG A 26 -10.92 -2.48 9.65
C ARG A 26 -11.25 -3.25 8.38
N ARG A 27 -11.76 -2.57 7.35
CA ARG A 27 -12.07 -3.20 6.05
C ARG A 27 -10.78 -3.59 5.33
N ALA A 28 -9.81 -2.69 5.26
CA ALA A 28 -8.50 -2.95 4.69
C ALA A 28 -7.78 -4.12 5.40
N ALA A 29 -7.82 -4.15 6.75
CA ALA A 29 -7.26 -5.26 7.52
C ALA A 29 -7.97 -6.61 7.26
N ARG A 30 -9.26 -6.60 6.91
CA ARG A 30 -10.02 -7.82 6.54
C ARG A 30 -9.75 -8.27 5.10
N GLU A 31 -9.68 -7.33 4.16
CA GLU A 31 -9.48 -7.63 2.73
C GLU A 31 -8.02 -8.00 2.41
N HIS A 32 -7.05 -7.38 3.08
CA HIS A 32 -5.62 -7.52 2.75
C HIS A 32 -4.79 -8.12 3.90
N GLY A 33 -5.42 -8.46 5.03
CA GLY A 33 -4.74 -9.03 6.19
C GLY A 33 -3.92 -8.00 6.97
N LYS A 34 -3.15 -8.47 7.96
CA LYS A 34 -2.30 -7.64 8.84
C LYS A 34 -1.18 -6.93 8.07
N ASP A 35 -0.76 -7.51 6.96
CA ASP A 35 0.38 -7.05 6.16
C ASP A 35 -0.07 -6.22 4.95
N ALA A 36 -1.29 -5.67 4.99
CA ALA A 36 -1.85 -4.86 3.91
C ALA A 36 -0.96 -3.65 3.57
N GLU A 37 -0.53 -2.93 4.61
CA GLU A 37 0.33 -1.75 4.48
C GLU A 37 1.73 -2.14 3.98
N LEU A 38 2.31 -3.21 4.53
CA LEU A 38 3.60 -3.75 4.08
C LEU A 38 3.55 -4.16 2.60
N ASN A 39 2.53 -4.90 2.19
CA ASN A 39 2.37 -5.33 0.80
C ASN A 39 2.17 -4.16 -0.16
N ARG A 40 1.47 -3.10 0.28
CA ARG A 40 1.31 -1.87 -0.50
C ARG A 40 2.65 -1.16 -0.66
N ALA A 41 3.39 -0.97 0.44
CA ALA A 41 4.71 -0.36 0.41
C ALA A 41 5.69 -1.12 -0.50
N LEU A 42 5.70 -2.46 -0.44
CA LEU A 42 6.55 -3.29 -1.31
C LEU A 42 6.21 -3.13 -2.80
N LYS A 43 4.92 -3.06 -3.15
CA LYS A 43 4.49 -2.83 -4.55
C LYS A 43 4.88 -1.45 -5.07
N ASP A 44 4.84 -0.44 -4.20
CA ASP A 44 5.18 0.93 -4.56
C ASP A 44 6.71 1.11 -4.71
N THR A 45 7.53 0.38 -3.94
CA THR A 45 9.01 0.48 -4.00
C THR A 45 9.63 -0.44 -5.04
N PHE A 46 8.99 -1.57 -5.34
CA PHE A 46 9.42 -2.54 -6.34
C PHE A 46 8.35 -2.61 -7.43
N PRO A 47 8.30 -1.64 -8.37
CA PRO A 47 7.53 -1.84 -9.58
C PRO A 47 7.94 -3.20 -10.14
N ALA A 48 6.96 -4.06 -10.47
CA ALA A 48 7.15 -5.48 -10.75
C ALA A 48 8.08 -5.82 -11.93
N SER A 49 8.81 -4.85 -12.47
CA SER A 49 9.75 -5.00 -13.56
C SER A 49 10.81 -3.93 -13.43
N ASP A 50 12.03 -4.34 -13.06
CA ASP A 50 13.21 -3.58 -13.50
C ASP A 50 13.04 -3.29 -15.00
N PRO A 51 13.49 -2.11 -15.49
CA PRO A 51 13.37 -1.79 -16.90
C PRO A 51 13.94 -2.94 -17.75
N VAL A 52 13.23 -3.29 -18.82
CA VAL A 52 13.67 -4.35 -19.74
C VAL A 52 15.12 -4.08 -20.13
N ALA A 53 16.02 -5.01 -19.78
CA ALA A 53 17.43 -4.86 -20.08
C ALA A 53 17.63 -4.74 -21.60
N ALA A 54 18.49 -3.81 -22.02
CA ALA A 54 18.82 -3.64 -23.42
C ALA A 54 19.45 -4.93 -23.97
N GLN A 55 18.73 -5.61 -24.85
CA GLN A 55 19.24 -6.80 -25.53
C GLN A 55 20.19 -6.37 -26.65
N THR A 56 21.45 -6.80 -26.56
CA THR A 56 22.39 -6.66 -27.67
C THR A 56 22.30 -7.92 -28.53
N PRO A 57 22.10 -7.80 -29.86
CA PRO A 57 22.11 -8.96 -30.73
C PRO A 57 23.52 -9.57 -30.73
N ILE A 58 23.65 -10.76 -30.15
CA ILE A 58 24.88 -11.54 -30.24
C ILE A 58 24.87 -12.29 -31.57
N LYS A 59 25.90 -12.04 -32.40
CA LYS A 59 26.17 -12.88 -33.57
C LYS A 59 26.96 -14.10 -33.10
N PRO A 60 26.44 -15.33 -33.22
CA PRO A 60 27.21 -16.53 -32.90
C PRO A 60 28.51 -16.54 -33.72
N GLY A 61 29.66 -16.64 -33.06
CA GLY A 61 30.98 -16.66 -33.71
C GLY A 61 31.71 -15.32 -33.87
N ALA A 62 31.16 -14.20 -33.38
CA ALA A 62 31.87 -12.92 -33.38
C ALA A 62 33.02 -12.92 -32.34
N LYS A 63 34.24 -12.62 -32.78
CA LYS A 63 35.42 -12.56 -31.89
C LYS A 63 35.36 -11.28 -31.06
N ALA A 64 35.45 -11.39 -29.73
CA ALA A 64 35.56 -10.22 -28.86
C ALA A 64 36.82 -9.44 -29.23
N LYS A 65 36.65 -8.21 -29.75
CA LYS A 65 37.78 -7.32 -30.04
C LYS A 65 38.34 -6.88 -28.68
N LYS A 66 39.52 -7.38 -28.31
CA LYS A 66 40.21 -6.93 -27.10
C LYS A 66 40.48 -5.42 -27.22
N PRO A 67 40.11 -4.61 -26.21
CA PRO A 67 40.54 -3.22 -26.18
C PRO A 67 42.06 -3.17 -26.03
N ALA A 68 42.68 -2.23 -26.77
CA ALA A 68 44.12 -1.96 -26.76
C ALA A 68 44.55 -1.21 -25.50
#